data_AF-A0A2S5DR39-F1
#
_entry.id   AF-A0A2S5DR39-F1
#
_cell.length_a   1.000
_cell.length_b   1.000
_cell.length_c   1.000
_cell.angle_alpha   90.00
_cell.angle_beta   90.00
_cell.angle_gamma   90.00
#
_symmetry.space_group_name_H-M   'P 1'
#
loop_
_entity.id
_entity.type
_entity.pdbx_description
1 polymer ?
#
loop_
_entity_poly.entity_id
_entity_poly.type
_entity_poly.pdbx_seq_one_letter_code
_entity_poly.pdbx_strand_id
1 'polypeptide(L)'
;MDKSENRFYREAEEAKQAPELEACCWYVRTKRTDADAAGWLVADCSTSPHGKEYARLFAAAPKMLDRLRAAAEWLTEANSPAELRQTIDAVISLATTAPEAAPEPVRHVTIAGGAL
;
A
#
# COMPACT_ATOMS: atom_id res chain seq x y z
N MET A 1 -3.74 10.51 -24.77
CA MET A 1 -3.94 10.41 -23.32
C MET A 1 -5.17 9.55 -23.11
N ASP A 2 -4.95 8.28 -22.78
CA ASP A 2 -6.02 7.31 -22.61
C ASP A 2 -6.84 7.68 -21.36
N LYS A 3 -8.16 7.65 -21.48
CA LYS A 3 -9.10 8.03 -20.42
C LYS A 3 -9.20 6.95 -19.33
N SER A 4 -8.61 5.77 -19.56
CA SER A 4 -8.59 4.65 -18.63
C SER A 4 -7.67 4.88 -17.41
N GLU A 5 -6.47 5.46 -17.61
CA GLU A 5 -5.54 5.80 -16.53
C GLU A 5 -6.08 6.93 -15.64
N ASN A 6 -6.91 7.82 -16.19
CA ASN A 6 -7.42 9.01 -15.49
C ASN A 6 -8.69 8.74 -14.66
N ARG A 7 -9.35 7.59 -14.85
CA ARG A 7 -10.45 7.14 -13.96
C ARG A 7 -9.90 6.63 -12.63
N PHE A 8 -8.75 5.97 -12.67
CA PHE A 8 -8.13 5.31 -11.52
C PHE A 8 -7.68 6.30 -10.44
N TYR A 9 -7.07 7.44 -10.85
CA TYR A 9 -6.73 8.53 -9.92
C TYR A 9 -7.97 9.25 -9.37
N ARG A 10 -9.09 9.26 -10.11
CA ARG A 10 -10.34 9.90 -9.71
C ARG A 10 -11.15 9.07 -8.70
N GLU A 11 -11.14 7.75 -8.83
CA GLU A 11 -11.82 6.84 -7.89
C GLU A 11 -11.05 6.71 -6.57
N ALA A 12 -9.71 6.84 -6.59
CA ALA A 12 -8.89 6.97 -5.38
C ALA A 12 -9.18 8.26 -4.60
N GLU A 13 -9.63 9.32 -5.29
CA GLU A 13 -10.05 10.59 -4.66
C GLU A 13 -11.42 10.48 -3.95
N GLU A 14 -12.27 9.52 -4.34
CA GLU A 14 -13.60 9.31 -3.75
C GLU A 14 -13.65 8.22 -2.67
N ALA A 15 -12.66 7.33 -2.61
CA ALA A 15 -12.56 6.34 -1.53
C ALA A 15 -11.89 6.96 -0.29
N LYS A 16 -12.69 7.50 0.63
CA LYS A 16 -12.23 7.93 1.97
C LYS A 16 -11.58 6.80 2.81
N GLN A 17 -11.57 5.56 2.32
CA GLN A 17 -11.07 4.38 3.00
C GLN A 17 -10.35 3.46 2.01
N ALA A 18 -9.13 3.05 2.35
CA ALA A 18 -8.38 2.07 1.58
C ALA A 18 -9.19 0.75 1.47
N PRO A 19 -9.13 0.05 0.33
CA PRO A 19 -9.85 -1.21 0.17
C PRO A 19 -9.40 -2.24 1.21
N GLU A 20 -10.33 -3.04 1.73
CA GLU A 20 -9.95 -4.17 2.58
C GLU A 20 -9.07 -5.14 1.78
N LEU A 21 -8.05 -5.70 2.44
CA LEU A 21 -7.14 -6.66 1.84
C LEU A 21 -7.36 -8.06 2.41
N GLU A 22 -7.10 -9.08 1.60
CA GLU A 22 -7.11 -10.49 2.00
C GLU A 22 -5.85 -11.22 1.55
N ALA A 23 -5.41 -12.18 2.37
CA ALA A 23 -4.30 -13.06 2.05
C ALA A 23 -4.82 -14.34 1.37
N CYS A 24 -4.35 -14.59 0.15
CA CYS A 24 -4.65 -15.80 -0.64
C CYS A 24 -3.36 -16.60 -0.85
N CYS A 25 -3.07 -17.53 0.07
CA CYS A 25 -1.80 -18.25 0.13
C CYS A 25 -0.60 -17.30 0.25
N TRP A 26 0.19 -17.12 -0.81
CA TRP A 26 1.35 -16.22 -0.85
C TRP A 26 1.02 -14.83 -1.41
N TYR A 27 -0.22 -14.62 -1.86
CA TYR A 27 -0.63 -13.39 -2.50
C TYR A 27 -1.48 -12.53 -1.56
N VAL A 28 -1.42 -11.21 -1.75
CA VAL A 28 -2.32 -10.24 -1.10
C VAL A 28 -3.17 -9.62 -2.18
N ARG A 29 -4.48 -9.57 -1.96
CA ARG A 29 -5.43 -8.99 -2.91
C ARG A 29 -6.35 -8.01 -2.23
N THR A 30 -6.99 -7.14 -3.01
CA THR A 30 -8.22 -6.50 -2.54
C THR A 30 -9.27 -7.56 -2.26
N LYS A 31 -10.06 -7.35 -1.22
CA LYS A 31 -11.11 -8.28 -0.82
C LYS A 31 -12.10 -8.48 -1.97
N ARG A 32 -12.35 -9.75 -2.30
CA ARG A 32 -13.31 -10.12 -3.33
C ARG A 32 -14.73 -9.74 -2.91
N THR A 33 -15.53 -9.33 -3.87
CA THR A 33 -16.94 -8.98 -3.71
C THR A 33 -17.78 -9.67 -4.76
N ASP A 34 -19.11 -9.64 -4.65
CA ASP A 34 -20.00 -10.21 -5.68
C ASP A 34 -19.84 -9.50 -7.04
N ALA A 35 -19.39 -8.24 -7.04
CA ALA A 35 -19.10 -7.46 -8.25
C ALA A 35 -17.66 -7.64 -8.77
N ASP A 36 -16.74 -8.09 -7.91
CA ASP A 36 -15.34 -8.38 -8.26
C ASP A 36 -14.89 -9.67 -7.56
N ALA A 37 -15.19 -10.78 -8.21
CA ALA A 37 -14.87 -12.12 -7.71
C ALA A 37 -13.37 -12.45 -7.81
N ALA A 38 -12.56 -11.63 -8.49
CA ALA A 38 -11.13 -11.88 -8.67
C ALA A 38 -10.29 -11.14 -7.62
N GLY A 39 -10.63 -9.88 -7.34
CA GLY A 39 -9.82 -9.00 -6.52
C GLY A 39 -8.47 -8.67 -7.17
N TRP A 40 -8.03 -7.43 -7.02
CA TRP A 40 -6.77 -6.96 -7.59
C TRP A 40 -5.58 -7.47 -6.79
N LEU A 41 -4.54 -7.94 -7.46
CA LEU A 41 -3.30 -8.34 -6.81
C LEU A 41 -2.56 -7.10 -6.30
N VAL A 42 -2.26 -7.08 -5.00
CA VAL A 42 -1.57 -5.99 -4.31
C VAL A 42 -0.13 -6.36 -3.97
N ALA A 43 0.12 -7.63 -3.61
CA ALA A 43 1.47 -8.12 -3.34
C ALA A 43 1.62 -9.61 -3.65
N ASP A 44 2.83 -9.99 -4.06
CA ASP A 44 3.27 -11.37 -4.23
C ASP A 44 4.44 -11.66 -3.27
N CYS A 45 4.19 -12.50 -2.28
CA CYS A 45 5.17 -12.90 -1.28
C CYS A 45 5.80 -14.27 -1.57
N SER A 46 5.58 -14.86 -2.74
CA SER A 46 5.98 -16.24 -3.07
C SER A 46 7.48 -16.48 -3.10
N THR A 47 8.28 -15.42 -3.23
CA THR A 47 9.75 -15.48 -3.23
C THR A 47 10.35 -15.77 -1.85
N SER A 48 9.59 -15.58 -0.78
CA SER A 48 10.02 -15.85 0.60
C SER A 48 9.55 -17.23 1.08
N PRO A 49 10.39 -18.00 1.80
CA PRO A 49 9.94 -19.23 2.46
C PRO A 49 8.85 -18.95 3.52
N HIS A 50 8.79 -17.72 4.05
CA HIS A 50 7.77 -17.25 4.99
C HIS A 50 6.63 -16.49 4.29
N GLY A 51 6.51 -16.59 2.97
CA GLY A 51 5.63 -15.73 2.18
C GLY A 51 4.15 -15.79 2.56
N LYS A 52 3.66 -16.93 3.04
CA LYS A 52 2.28 -17.04 3.56
C LYS A 52 2.06 -16.19 4.82
N GLU A 53 3.06 -16.09 5.67
CA GLU A 53 3.02 -15.25 6.87
C GLU A 53 3.09 -13.78 6.48
N TYR A 54 3.99 -13.42 5.56
CA TYR A 54 4.09 -12.05 5.04
C TYR A 54 2.81 -11.59 4.36
N ALA A 55 2.17 -12.45 3.56
CA ALA A 55 0.88 -12.13 2.95
C ALA A 55 -0.20 -11.81 4.00
N ARG A 56 -0.25 -12.55 5.11
CA ARG A 56 -1.19 -12.27 6.22
C ARG A 56 -0.86 -10.95 6.91
N LEU A 57 0.42 -10.66 7.16
CA LEU A 57 0.85 -9.41 7.76
C LEU A 57 0.50 -8.21 6.88
N PHE A 58 0.78 -8.29 5.57
CA PHE A 58 0.43 -7.24 4.61
C PHE A 58 -1.08 -7.03 4.49
N ALA A 59 -1.88 -8.11 4.48
CA ALA A 59 -3.33 -7.98 4.48
C ALA A 59 -3.87 -7.32 5.76
N ALA A 60 -3.21 -7.53 6.91
CA ALA A 60 -3.59 -6.92 8.18
C ALA A 60 -3.08 -5.48 8.36
N ALA A 61 -2.04 -5.08 7.62
CA ALA A 61 -1.30 -3.83 7.84
C ALA A 61 -2.17 -2.56 7.85
N PRO A 62 -3.17 -2.37 6.96
CA PRO A 62 -4.02 -1.19 7.00
C PRO A 62 -4.79 -1.05 8.34
N LYS A 63 -5.42 -2.15 8.78
CA LYS A 63 -6.14 -2.18 10.07
C LYS A 63 -5.19 -2.02 11.26
N MET A 64 -3.99 -2.58 11.18
CA MET A 64 -2.98 -2.40 12.22
C MET A 64 -2.54 -0.94 12.32
N LEU A 65 -2.31 -0.25 11.19
CA LEU A 65 -1.94 1.17 11.18
C LEU A 65 -3.02 2.04 11.84
N ASP A 66 -4.29 1.81 11.52
CA ASP A 66 -5.40 2.54 12.15
C ASP A 66 -5.44 2.35 13.67
N ARG A 67 -5.19 1.13 14.15
CA ARG A 67 -5.13 0.85 15.59
C ARG A 67 -3.90 1.44 16.25
N LEU A 68 -2.75 1.49 15.57
CA LEU A 68 -1.54 2.14 16.07
C LEU A 68 -1.73 3.65 16.19
N ARG A 69 -2.39 4.30 15.23
CA ARG A 69 -2.74 5.73 15.32
C ARG A 69 -3.63 6.02 16.52
N ALA A 70 -4.70 5.24 16.68
CA ALA A 70 -5.59 5.38 17.84
C ALA A 70 -4.87 5.11 19.17
N ALA A 71 -3.92 4.17 19.20
CA ALA A 71 -3.09 3.93 20.38
C ALA A 71 -2.18 5.13 20.66
N ALA A 72 -1.52 5.70 19.65
CA ALA A 72 -0.65 6.85 19.79
C ALA A 72 -1.38 8.07 20.42
N GLU A 73 -2.64 8.31 20.06
CA GLU A 73 -3.47 9.36 20.67
C GLU A 73 -3.72 9.16 22.18
N TRP A 74 -3.74 7.91 22.65
CA TRP A 74 -3.99 7.58 24.05
C TRP A 74 -2.70 7.53 24.89
N LEU A 75 -1.56 7.28 24.27
CA LEU A 75 -0.29 7.11 24.96
C LEU A 75 0.30 8.46 25.39
N THR A 76 0.67 8.54 26.66
CA THR A 76 1.26 9.72 27.29
C THR A 76 2.44 9.31 28.16
N GLU A 77 3.23 10.29 28.61
CA GLU A 77 4.30 10.05 29.57
C GLU A 77 3.82 9.43 30.88
N ALA A 78 2.56 9.67 31.26
CA ALA A 78 1.98 9.17 32.50
C ALA A 78 1.55 7.70 32.45
N ASN A 79 1.24 7.15 31.26
CA ASN A 79 0.63 5.81 31.13
C ASN A 79 1.46 4.83 30.29
N SER A 80 2.65 5.23 29.83
CA SER A 80 3.47 4.37 28.98
C SER A 80 4.98 4.64 29.14
N PRO A 81 5.85 3.65 28.85
CA PRO A 81 7.28 3.88 28.72
C PRO A 81 7.62 4.69 27.46
N ALA A 82 8.70 5.47 27.51
CA ALA A 82 9.17 6.26 26.36
C ALA A 82 9.49 5.39 25.14
N GLU A 83 10.11 4.23 25.34
CA GLU A 83 10.46 3.28 24.27
C GLU A 83 9.24 2.80 23.48
N LEU A 84 8.11 2.55 24.15
CA LEU A 84 6.87 2.14 23.49
C LEU A 84 6.33 3.24 22.57
N ARG A 85 6.27 4.48 23.07
CA ARG A 85 5.81 5.64 22.28
C ARG A 85 6.71 5.85 21.06
N GLN A 86 8.02 5.88 21.28
CA GLN A 86 9.01 6.05 20.20
C GLN A 86 8.90 4.95 19.13
N THR A 87 8.68 3.70 19.54
CA THR A 87 8.50 2.59 18.60
C THR A 87 7.24 2.76 17.76
N ILE A 88 6.12 3.13 18.38
CA ILE A 88 4.85 3.36 17.68
C ILE A 88 4.97 4.54 16.72
N ASP A 89 5.56 5.65 17.15
CA ASP A 89 5.78 6.83 16.32
C ASP A 89 6.65 6.51 15.10
N ALA A 90 7.73 5.75 15.29
CA ALA A 90 8.62 5.33 14.21
C ALA A 90 7.90 4.45 13.17
N VAL A 91 7.10 3.49 13.63
CA VAL A 91 6.33 2.60 12.73
C VAL A 91 5.25 3.36 11.97
N ILE A 92 4.52 4.27 12.63
CA ILE A 92 3.54 5.13 11.97
C ILE A 92 4.22 5.99 10.92
N SER A 93 5.34 6.64 11.26
CA SER A 93 6.09 7.49 10.33
C SER A 93 6.58 6.71 9.10
N LEU A 94 7.07 5.48 9.28
CA LEU A 94 7.46 4.62 8.17
C LEU A 94 6.27 4.28 7.28
N ALA A 95 5.13 3.92 7.88
CA ALA A 95 3.93 3.53 7.14
C ALA A 95 3.22 4.69 6.43
N THR A 96 3.49 5.94 6.82
CA THR A 96 2.89 7.15 6.21
C THR A 96 3.87 7.96 5.38
N THR A 97 5.07 7.43 5.14
CA THR A 97 6.03 8.05 4.24
C THR A 97 5.41 8.21 2.85
N ALA A 98 5.53 9.41 2.28
CA ALA A 98 4.95 9.71 0.98
C ALA A 98 5.50 8.74 -0.08
N PRO A 99 4.66 8.29 -1.03
CA PRO A 99 5.13 7.45 -2.12
C PRO A 99 6.22 8.20 -2.89
N GLU A 100 7.22 7.45 -3.35
CA GLU A 100 8.24 7.99 -4.24
C GLU A 100 7.55 8.56 -5.50
N ALA A 101 8.03 9.71 -5.97
CA ALA A 101 7.47 10.33 -7.16
C ALA A 101 7.53 9.34 -8.33
N ALA A 102 6.45 9.27 -9.11
CA ALA A 102 6.43 8.42 -10.29
C ALA A 102 7.63 8.79 -11.19
N PRO A 103 8.33 7.80 -11.78
CA PRO A 103 9.42 8.08 -12.71
C PRO A 103 8.90 8.92 -13.87
N GLU A 104 9.73 9.83 -14.38
CA GLU A 104 9.34 10.66 -15.52
C GLU A 104 8.90 9.77 -16.70
N PRO A 105 7.86 10.17 -17.45
CA PRO A 105 7.41 9.43 -18.62
C PRO A 105 8.57 9.21 -19.59
N VAL A 106 8.78 7.97 -20.02
CA VAL A 106 9.80 7.62 -21.00
C VAL A 106 9.55 8.41 -22.28
N ARG A 107 10.50 9.29 -22.64
CA ARG A 107 10.48 9.99 -23.92
C ARG A 107 11.11 9.10 -24.98
N HIS A 108 10.27 8.46 -25.80
CA HIS A 108 10.75 7.78 -27.00
C HIS A 108 11.20 8.83 -28.03
N VAL A 109 12.51 8.91 -28.28
CA VAL A 109 13.06 9.71 -29.38
C VAL A 109 13.24 8.80 -30.57
N THR A 110 12.57 9.10 -31.68
CA THR A 110 12.87 8.49 -32.97
C THR A 110 14.11 9.17 -33.55
N ILE A 111 15.25 8.49 -33.53
CA ILE A 111 16.41 8.90 -34.32
C ILE A 111 16.11 8.48 -35.75
N ALA A 112 15.72 9.43 -36.60
CA ALA A 112 15.67 9.19 -38.03
C ALA A 112 17.10 8.85 -38.48
N GLY A 113 17.29 7.62 -38.96
CA GLY A 113 18.52 7.24 -39.64
C GLY A 113 18.77 8.23 -40.76
N GLY A 114 19.84 9.02 -40.61
CA GLY A 114 20.36 9.82 -41.70
C GLY A 114 20.78 8.89 -42.81
N ALA A 115 19.94 8.78 -43.84
CA ALA A 115 20.37 8.28 -45.13
C ALA A 115 20.98 9.46 -45.90
N LEU A 116 22.30 9.46 -46.02
CA LEU A 116 23.07 9.44 -47.28
C LEU A 116 24.57 9.42 -46.96
#